data_AF-A0A8T7AWK6-F1
#
_entry.id   AF-A0A8T7AWK6-F1
#
_cell.length_a   1.000
_cell.length_b   1.000
_cell.length_c   1.000
_cell.angle_alpha   90.00
_cell.angle_beta   90.00
_cell.angle_gamma   90.00
#
_symmetry.space_group_name_H-M   'P 1'
#
loop_
_entity.id
_entity.type
_entity.pdbx_description
1 polymer ?
#
loop_
_entity_poly.entity_id
_entity_poly.type
_entity_poly.pdbx_seq_one_letter_code
_entity_poly.pdbx_strand_id
1 'polypeptide(L)'
;MNAGVYRVLPAVFAIVLLACASATANDPLLLDSRELVKEFGAALQSELKHGLTEGGPVDAISVCKDKAPQIASELSRRSGAKVRRTSLRHRNPANAPEPWEAE
;
A
#
# COMPACT_ATOMS: atom_id res chain seq x y z
N MET A 1 -35.50 -11.13 -44.06
CA MET A 1 -34.23 -10.42 -43.83
C MET A 1 -33.93 -10.49 -42.33
N ASN A 2 -32.86 -11.18 -41.88
CA ASN A 2 -32.27 -11.07 -40.52
C ASN A 2 -31.09 -12.05 -40.25
N ALA A 3 -30.58 -12.75 -41.28
CA ALA A 3 -29.43 -13.65 -41.15
C ALA A 3 -28.08 -12.93 -40.93
N GLY A 4 -28.02 -11.59 -41.06
CA GLY A 4 -26.80 -10.79 -40.87
C GLY A 4 -26.49 -10.48 -39.41
N VAL A 5 -27.50 -10.34 -38.55
CA VAL A 5 -27.34 -9.90 -37.15
C VAL A 5 -26.75 -11.01 -36.26
N TYR A 6 -27.11 -12.27 -36.52
CA TYR A 6 -26.64 -13.43 -35.76
C TYR A 6 -25.22 -13.89 -36.11
N ARG A 7 -24.64 -13.40 -37.22
CA ARG A 7 -23.25 -13.71 -37.61
C ARG A 7 -22.20 -12.82 -36.91
N VAL A 8 -22.61 -11.63 -36.45
CA VAL A 8 -21.70 -10.66 -35.79
C VAL A 8 -21.70 -10.82 -34.26
N LEU A 9 -22.74 -11.45 -33.70
CA LEU A 9 -22.93 -11.65 -32.26
C LEU A 9 -21.79 -12.44 -31.55
N PRO A 10 -21.26 -13.57 -32.08
CA PRO A 10 -20.16 -14.27 -31.41
C PRO A 10 -18.82 -13.54 -31.55
N ALA A 11 -18.63 -12.77 -32.62
CA ALA A 11 -17.41 -11.99 -32.84
C ALA A 11 -17.31 -10.79 -31.88
N VAL A 12 -18.42 -10.10 -31.62
CA VAL A 12 -18.47 -8.99 -30.66
C VAL A 12 -18.26 -9.49 -29.23
N PHE A 13 -18.82 -10.65 -28.87
CA PHE A 13 -18.65 -11.24 -27.54
C PHE A 13 -17.19 -11.71 -27.30
N ALA A 14 -16.54 -12.27 -28.32
CA ALA A 14 -15.12 -12.64 -28.25
C ALA A 14 -14.18 -11.44 -28.13
N ILE A 15 -14.52 -10.30 -28.77
CA ILE A 15 -13.75 -9.04 -28.65
C ILE A 15 -13.85 -8.45 -27.24
N VAL A 16 -15.03 -8.53 -26.60
CA VAL A 16 -15.23 -8.06 -25.21
C VAL A 16 -14.48 -8.93 -24.20
N LEU A 17 -14.46 -10.25 -24.40
CA LEU A 17 -13.70 -11.17 -23.55
C LEU A 17 -12.18 -10.97 -23.65
N LEU A 18 -11.66 -10.61 -24.83
CA LEU A 18 -10.23 -10.38 -25.02
C LEU A 18 -9.75 -9.07 -24.36
N ALA A 19 -10.61 -8.06 -24.23
CA ALA A 19 -10.29 -6.77 -23.60
C ALA A 19 -10.15 -6.84 -22.07
N CYS A 20 -10.75 -7.85 -21.41
CA CYS A 20 -10.69 -8.01 -19.95
C CYS A 20 -9.44 -8.76 -19.47
N ALA A 21 -8.69 -9.41 -20.38
CA ALA A 21 -7.53 -10.22 -20.04
C ALA A 21 -6.23 -9.41 -19.79
N SER A 22 -6.25 -8.09 -20.03
CA SER A 22 -5.06 -7.22 -19.94
C SER A 22 -4.77 -6.67 -18.53
N ALA A 23 -5.57 -7.00 -17.52
CA ALA A 23 -5.31 -6.60 -16.13
C ALA A 23 -4.32 -7.57 -15.45
N THR A 24 -3.11 -7.68 -15.98
CA THR A 24 -2.08 -8.60 -15.48
C THR A 24 -1.14 -7.92 -14.49
N ALA A 25 -1.33 -8.24 -13.21
CA ALA A 25 -0.36 -8.50 -12.11
C ALA A 25 1.00 -7.76 -11.94
N ASN A 26 1.47 -6.93 -12.87
CA ASN A 26 2.79 -6.28 -12.87
C ASN A 26 2.65 -4.76 -13.07
N ASP A 27 1.80 -4.13 -12.27
CA ASP A 27 1.75 -2.68 -12.20
C ASP A 27 3.07 -2.17 -11.56
N PRO A 28 3.89 -1.38 -12.28
CA PRO A 28 5.12 -0.81 -11.74
C PRO A 28 4.89 -0.07 -10.41
N LEU A 29 3.74 0.61 -10.26
CA LEU A 29 3.40 1.31 -9.03
C LEU A 29 3.21 0.36 -7.85
N LEU A 30 2.71 -0.85 -8.08
CA LEU A 30 2.58 -1.87 -7.03
C LEU A 30 3.95 -2.41 -6.60
N LEU A 31 4.90 -2.55 -7.53
CA LEU A 31 6.27 -2.96 -7.21
C LEU A 31 6.99 -1.88 -6.40
N ASP A 32 6.93 -0.63 -6.86
CA ASP A 32 7.52 0.53 -6.17
C ASP A 32 6.93 0.70 -4.75
N SER A 33 5.61 0.55 -4.62
CA SER A 33 4.93 0.62 -3.33
C SER A 33 5.39 -0.47 -2.37
N ARG A 34 5.60 -1.70 -2.85
CA ARG A 34 6.10 -2.82 -2.03
C ARG A 34 7.52 -2.57 -1.56
N GLU A 35 8.37 -2.01 -2.42
CA GLU A 35 9.74 -1.67 -2.06
C GLU A 35 9.77 -0.58 -0.98
N LEU A 36 8.97 0.48 -1.13
CA LEU A 36 8.85 1.54 -0.12
C LEU A 36 8.36 1.01 1.23
N VAL A 37 7.36 0.12 1.24
CA VAL A 37 6.86 -0.50 2.47
C VAL A 37 7.94 -1.38 3.12
N LYS A 38 8.72 -2.12 2.33
CA LYS A 38 9.82 -2.94 2.83
C LYS A 38 10.91 -2.07 3.46
N GLU A 39 11.28 -0.96 2.82
CA GLU A 39 12.25 -0.02 3.36
C GLU A 39 11.75 0.61 4.65
N PHE A 40 10.51 1.11 4.67
CA PHE A 40 9.87 1.67 5.87
C PHE A 40 9.89 0.66 7.03
N GLY A 41 9.47 -0.58 6.78
CA GLY A 41 9.44 -1.64 7.77
C GLY A 41 10.81 -1.99 8.32
N ALA A 42 11.84 -2.07 7.46
CA ALA A 42 13.21 -2.37 7.86
C ALA A 42 13.79 -1.25 8.75
N ALA A 43 13.63 0.01 8.35
CA ALA A 43 14.09 1.16 9.11
C ALA A 43 13.40 1.24 10.49
N LEU A 44 12.07 1.08 10.52
CA LEU A 44 11.31 1.10 11.77
C LEU A 44 11.70 -0.05 12.70
N GLN A 45 11.94 -1.25 12.16
CA GLN A 45 12.37 -2.39 12.96
C GLN A 45 13.77 -2.18 13.56
N SER A 46 14.68 -1.53 12.83
CA SER A 46 16.01 -1.19 13.33
C SER A 46 15.93 -0.23 14.51
N GLU A 47 15.19 0.87 14.38
CA GLU A 47 14.96 1.83 15.47
C GLU A 47 14.28 1.17 16.68
N LEU A 48 13.31 0.28 16.45
CA LEU A 48 12.63 -0.42 17.54
C LEU A 48 13.58 -1.34 18.30
N LYS A 49 14.42 -2.11 17.59
CA LYS A 49 15.43 -2.96 18.21
C LYS A 49 16.42 -2.14 19.02
N HIS A 50 16.89 -1.02 18.47
CA HIS A 50 17.77 -0.10 19.18
C HIS A 50 17.13 0.45 20.46
N GLY A 51 15.89 0.95 20.37
CA GLY A 51 15.16 1.44 21.54
C GLY A 51 14.92 0.35 22.60
N LEU A 52 14.67 -0.89 22.19
CA LEU A 52 14.54 -2.03 23.09
C LEU A 52 15.87 -2.38 23.79
N THR A 53 16.99 -2.32 23.07
CA THR A 53 18.31 -2.66 23.62
C THR A 53 18.82 -1.59 24.57
N GLU A 54 18.70 -0.32 24.21
CA GLU A 54 19.28 0.79 24.99
C GLU A 54 18.39 1.22 26.18
N GLY A 55 17.07 1.25 25.97
CA GLY A 55 16.12 1.84 26.93
C GLY A 55 15.03 0.87 27.42
N GLY A 56 15.04 -0.37 26.94
CA GLY A 56 14.06 -1.38 27.30
C GLY A 56 12.66 -1.13 26.71
N PRO A 57 11.65 -1.91 27.15
CA PRO A 57 10.31 -1.89 26.56
C PRO A 57 9.57 -0.56 26.67
N VAL A 58 9.85 0.26 27.70
CA VAL A 58 9.18 1.56 27.90
C VAL A 58 9.66 2.56 26.86
N ASP A 59 10.98 2.67 26.66
CA ASP A 59 11.55 3.60 25.69
C ASP A 59 11.20 3.20 24.26
N ALA A 60 11.12 1.90 23.98
CA ALA A 60 10.67 1.36 22.69
C ALA A 60 9.26 1.84 22.27
N ILE A 61 8.40 2.27 23.22
CA ILE A 61 7.08 2.84 22.91
C ILE A 61 7.25 4.17 22.16
N SER A 62 8.24 4.99 22.53
CA SER A 62 8.52 6.28 21.88
C SER A 62 8.88 6.13 20.41
N VAL A 63 9.55 5.03 20.03
CA VAL A 63 9.89 4.72 18.62
C VAL A 63 8.64 4.71 17.76
N CYS A 64 7.58 4.03 18.22
CA CYS A 64 6.33 3.95 17.48
C CYS A 64 5.58 5.29 17.40
N LYS A 65 5.80 6.19 18.37
CA LYS A 65 5.16 7.51 18.44
C LYS A 65 5.90 8.55 17.61
N ASP A 66 7.23 8.58 17.70
CA ASP A 66 8.06 9.68 17.22
C ASP A 66 8.88 9.28 15.99
N LYS A 67 9.55 8.12 16.02
CA LYS A 67 10.40 7.66 14.90
C LYS A 67 9.57 7.18 13.71
N ALA A 68 8.50 6.42 13.96
CA ALA A 68 7.64 5.92 12.88
C ALA A 68 7.10 7.04 11.94
N PRO A 69 6.50 8.14 12.43
CA PRO A 69 6.06 9.22 11.55
C PRO A 69 7.24 9.98 10.90
N GLN A 70 8.39 10.09 11.56
CA GLN A 70 9.59 10.71 10.97
C GLN A 70 10.09 9.92 9.75
N ILE A 71 10.26 8.60 9.88
CA ILE A 71 10.68 7.72 8.78
C ILE A 71 9.65 7.77 7.64
N ALA A 72 8.36 7.74 7.96
CA ALA A 72 7.30 7.82 6.96
C ALA A 72 7.34 9.15 6.19
N SER A 73 7.58 10.27 6.89
CA SER A 73 7.72 11.59 6.26
C SER A 73 8.97 11.69 5.39
N GLU A 74 10.09 11.12 5.82
CA GLU A 74 11.34 11.04 5.07
C GLU A 74 11.13 10.32 3.74
N LEU A 75 10.58 9.11 3.79
CA LEU A 75 10.31 8.29 2.61
C LEU A 75 9.27 8.93 1.69
N SER A 76 8.24 9.58 2.26
CA SER A 76 7.24 10.27 1.47
C SER A 76 7.85 11.42 0.67
N ARG A 77 8.70 12.24 1.31
CA ARG A 77 9.40 13.34 0.65
C ARG A 77 10.34 12.85 -0.45
N ARG A 78 11.03 11.73 -0.21
CA ARG A 78 12.05 11.20 -1.12
C ARG A 78 11.46 10.48 -2.33
N SER A 79 10.35 9.78 -2.16
CA SER A 79 9.69 9.00 -3.21
C SER A 79 8.59 9.75 -3.95
N GLY A 80 8.04 10.80 -3.36
CA GLY A 80 6.82 11.46 -3.85
C GLY A 80 5.53 10.71 -3.53
N ALA A 81 5.59 9.50 -2.96
CA ALA A 81 4.43 8.76 -2.50
C ALA A 81 3.98 9.21 -1.10
N LYS A 82 2.72 8.94 -0.73
CA LYS A 82 2.24 9.11 0.65
C LYS A 82 2.49 7.83 1.44
N VAL A 83 3.54 7.79 2.25
CA VAL A 83 3.82 6.68 3.16
C VAL A 83 3.30 7.04 4.55
N ARG A 84 2.45 6.19 5.13
CA ARG A 84 1.99 6.33 6.52
C ARG A 84 1.52 4.98 7.08
N ARG A 85 1.28 4.94 8.40
CA ARG A 85 0.63 3.81 9.05
C ARG A 85 -0.86 4.09 9.20
N THR A 86 -1.68 3.04 9.12
CA THR A 86 -3.12 3.09 9.38
C THR A 86 -3.54 1.86 10.20
N SER A 87 -4.60 1.98 11.01
CA SER A 87 -5.17 0.85 11.76
C SER A 87 -6.58 1.14 12.26
N LEU A 88 -7.46 0.13 12.18
CA LEU A 88 -8.79 0.16 12.79
C LEU A 88 -8.75 0.33 14.32
N ARG A 89 -7.67 -0.11 14.98
CA ARG A 89 -7.44 0.03 16.43
C ARG A 89 -6.18 0.85 16.69
N HIS A 90 -6.15 2.07 16.16
CA HIS A 90 -5.02 2.96 16.29
C HIS A 90 -4.82 3.45 17.73
N ARG A 91 -3.57 3.41 18.21
CA ARG A 91 -3.16 4.04 19.49
C ARG A 91 -2.76 5.51 19.30
N ASN A 92 -2.30 5.84 18.10
CA ASN A 92 -1.99 7.20 17.68
C ASN A 92 -3.15 7.67 16.77
N PRO A 93 -3.89 8.74 17.15
CA PRO A 93 -4.97 9.29 16.33
C PRO A 93 -4.58 9.63 14.89
N ALA A 94 -3.31 9.97 14.64
CA ALA A 94 -2.81 10.25 13.29
C ALA A 94 -2.81 9.03 12.35
N ASN A 95 -2.96 7.81 12.89
CA ASN A 95 -3.05 6.57 12.13
C ASN A 95 -4.51 6.11 11.93
N ALA A 96 -5.49 7.00 12.13
CA ALA A 96 -6.87 6.70 11.80
C ALA A 96 -7.00 6.37 10.29
N PRO A 97 -7.82 5.37 9.96
CA PRO A 97 -8.10 5.04 8.57
C PRO A 97 -8.92 6.15 7.91
N GLU A 98 -8.66 6.35 6.63
CA GLU A 98 -9.59 7.08 5.75
C GLU A 98 -10.83 6.20 5.48
N PRO A 99 -11.94 6.76 4.98
CA PRO A 99 -13.15 5.98 4.72
C PRO A 99 -12.90 4.70 3.90
N TRP A 100 -12.09 4.78 2.85
CA TRP A 100 -11.75 3.64 1.99
C TRP A 100 -10.79 2.63 2.63
N GLU A 101 -10.02 3.02 3.65
CA GLU A 101 -9.15 2.10 4.41
C GLU A 101 -9.90 1.37 5.52
N ALA A 102 -11.13 1.80 5.79
CA ALA A 102 -12.02 1.21 6.79
C ALA A 102 -13.05 0.24 6.19
N GLU A 103 -13.09 0.12 4.86
CA GLU A 103 -13.86 -0.90 4.11
C GLU A 103 -13.26 -2.30 4.27
#